data_AF-A0A2W6XI96-F1
#
_entry.id   AF-A0A2W6XI96-F1
#
_cell.length_a   1.000
_cell.length_b   1.000
_cell.length_c   1.000
_cell.angle_alpha   90.00
_cell.angle_beta   90.00
_cell.angle_gamma   90.00
#
_symmetry.space_group_name_H-M   'P 1'
#
loop_
_entity.id
_entity.type
_entity.pdbx_description
1 polymer ?
#
loop_
_entity_poly.entity_id
_entity_poly.type
_entity_poly.pdbx_seq_one_letter_code
_entity_poly.pdbx_strand_id
1 'polypeptide(L)'
;MTSWLFGIPLDEQTVAVGALQPGESRVVSAELHGAGQWTLVDTHVTLTPPETIDGTEVKPITRDALVFVFPWLLVAAAGVALLGILAARVWQRLRVASPVAREPA
;
A
#
# COMPACT_ATOMS: atom_id res chain seq x y z
N MET A 1 -1.59 -17.12 -10.87
CA MET A 1 -1.37 -18.18 -9.86
C MET A 1 -0.93 -17.49 -8.58
N THR A 2 -1.82 -17.33 -7.59
CA THR A 2 -1.52 -16.65 -6.32
C THR A 2 -0.65 -17.55 -5.47
N SER A 3 0.60 -17.16 -5.19
CA SER A 3 1.44 -17.87 -4.22
C SER A 3 1.01 -17.48 -2.81
N TRP A 4 0.25 -18.34 -2.15
CA TRP A 4 -0.20 -18.16 -0.75
C TRP A 4 0.94 -18.06 0.28
N LEU A 5 2.18 -18.31 -0.15
CA LEU A 5 3.37 -18.29 0.69
C LEU A 5 4.07 -16.92 0.71
N PHE A 6 3.83 -16.07 -0.30
CA PHE A 6 4.54 -14.81 -0.46
C PHE A 6 3.60 -13.75 -1.04
N GLY A 7 3.26 -12.74 -0.23
CA GLY A 7 2.40 -11.61 -0.59
C GLY A 7 1.13 -11.55 0.25
N ILE A 8 0.80 -10.35 0.74
CA ILE A 8 -0.49 -10.06 1.39
C ILE A 8 -1.39 -9.46 0.30
N PRO A 9 -2.53 -10.09 -0.05
CA PRO A 9 -3.46 -9.48 -0.99
C PRO A 9 -3.96 -8.16 -0.41
N LEU A 10 -3.92 -7.09 -1.21
CA LEU A 10 -4.27 -5.75 -0.75
C LEU A 10 -5.73 -5.41 -1.05
N ASP A 11 -6.11 -5.53 -2.32
CA ASP A 11 -7.45 -5.20 -2.81
C ASP A 11 -7.68 -5.90 -4.17
N GLU A 12 -8.94 -6.05 -4.56
CA GLU A 12 -9.34 -6.59 -5.87
C GLU A 12 -10.57 -5.82 -6.38
N GLN A 13 -10.52 -5.39 -7.64
CA GLN A 13 -11.62 -4.66 -8.26
C GLN A 13 -11.92 -5.18 -9.66
N THR A 14 -13.21 -5.28 -9.97
CA THR A 14 -13.69 -5.65 -11.30
C THR A 14 -14.50 -4.49 -11.88
N VAL A 15 -14.14 -4.08 -13.10
CA VAL A 15 -14.88 -3.04 -13.83
C VAL A 15 -15.45 -3.64 -15.10
N ALA A 16 -16.78 -3.56 -15.25
CA ALA A 16 -17.45 -4.01 -16.45
C ALA A 16 -17.15 -3.05 -17.61
N VAL A 17 -16.52 -3.54 -18.66
CA VAL A 17 -16.32 -2.81 -19.91
C VAL A 17 -17.44 -3.22 -20.87
N GLY A 18 -18.42 -2.34 -21.05
CA GLY A 18 -19.50 -2.53 -22.01
C GLY A 18 -19.02 -2.45 -23.46
N ALA A 19 -19.89 -2.81 -24.41
CA ALA A 19 -19.60 -2.88 -25.85
C ALA A 19 -18.73 -1.70 -26.33
N LEU A 20 -17.50 -2.02 -26.71
CA LEU A 20 -16.58 -1.10 -27.36
C LEU A 20 -16.92 -1.08 -28.85
N GLN A 21 -17.08 0.10 -29.43
CA GLN A 21 -17.26 0.20 -30.88
C GLN A 21 -15.96 -0.13 -31.61
N PRO A 22 -16.04 -0.55 -32.90
CA PRO A 22 -14.84 -0.79 -33.70
C PRO A 22 -13.93 0.43 -33.75
N GLY A 23 -12.66 0.27 -33.33
CA GLY A 23 -11.68 1.35 -33.27
C GLY A 23 -11.81 2.30 -32.09
N GLU A 24 -12.79 2.10 -31.19
CA GLU A 24 -12.94 2.91 -29.98
C GLU A 24 -11.83 2.61 -28.98
N SER A 25 -11.20 3.66 -28.46
CA SER A 25 -10.29 3.58 -27.32
C SER A 25 -10.96 4.19 -26.10
N ARG A 26 -11.04 3.42 -25.00
CA ARG A 26 -11.67 3.85 -23.75
C ARG A 26 -10.69 3.73 -22.60
N VAL A 27 -10.60 4.79 -21.80
CA VAL A 27 -9.86 4.77 -20.54
C VAL A 27 -10.76 4.20 -19.45
N VAL A 28 -10.30 3.14 -18.78
CA VAL A 28 -10.97 2.51 -17.65
C VAL A 28 -10.10 2.73 -16.42
N SER A 29 -10.71 3.19 -15.34
CA SER A 29 -10.02 3.43 -14.06
C SER A 29 -10.64 2.57 -12.97
N ALA A 30 -9.79 2.00 -12.12
CA ALA A 30 -10.18 1.32 -10.90
C ALA A 30 -9.27 1.82 -9.76
N GLU A 31 -9.84 2.01 -8.58
CA GLU A 31 -9.11 2.46 -7.39
C GLU A 31 -8.90 1.29 -6.44
N LEU A 32 -7.64 1.01 -6.11
CA LEU A 32 -7.23 -0.04 -5.18
C LEU A 32 -6.80 0.61 -3.87
N HIS A 33 -7.28 0.06 -2.76
CA HIS A 33 -7.03 0.57 -1.41
C HIS A 33 -5.89 -0.21 -0.72
N GLY A 34 -5.40 0.33 0.39
CA GLY A 34 -4.42 -0.37 1.24
C GLY A 34 -2.96 -0.28 0.77
N ALA A 35 -2.68 0.29 -0.41
CA ALA A 35 -1.33 0.42 -0.95
C ALA A 35 -0.40 1.29 -0.08
N GLY A 36 -0.92 2.30 0.62
CA GLY A 36 -0.12 3.27 1.39
C GLY A 36 0.67 2.68 2.57
N GLN A 37 0.34 1.46 3.02
CA GLN A 37 1.10 0.76 4.06
C GLN A 37 2.41 0.16 3.53
N TRP A 38 2.53 0.01 2.21
CA TRP A 38 3.60 -0.72 1.54
C TRP A 38 4.42 0.21 0.66
N THR A 39 5.71 -0.10 0.50
CA THR A 39 6.63 0.70 -0.35
C THR A 39 6.64 0.20 -1.79
N LEU A 40 6.48 -1.12 -1.97
CA LEU A 40 6.41 -1.77 -3.26
C LEU A 40 5.10 -2.55 -3.31
N VAL A 41 4.34 -2.34 -4.37
CA VAL A 41 3.07 -3.02 -4.60
C VAL A 41 3.13 -3.68 -5.97
N ASP A 42 2.92 -4.99 -5.99
CA ASP A 42 2.81 -5.76 -7.23
C ASP A 42 1.35 -5.78 -7.68
N THR A 43 1.08 -5.24 -8.86
CA THR A 43 -0.27 -5.06 -9.40
C THR A 43 -0.46 -5.93 -10.63
N HIS A 44 -1.64 -6.53 -10.73
CA HIS A 44 -2.00 -7.43 -11.82
C HIS A 44 -3.35 -6.97 -12.39
N VAL A 45 -3.41 -6.79 -13.71
CA VAL A 45 -4.65 -6.46 -14.43
C VAL A 45 -4.92 -7.54 -15.45
N THR A 46 -6.05 -8.23 -15.32
CA THR A 46 -6.49 -9.23 -16.30
C THR A 46 -7.64 -8.66 -17.14
N LEU A 47 -7.41 -8.58 -18.45
CA LEU A 47 -8.41 -8.21 -19.44
C LEU A 47 -9.06 -9.49 -19.95
N THR A 48 -10.35 -9.64 -19.68
CA THR A 48 -11.15 -10.79 -20.11
C THR A 48 -12.05 -10.37 -21.26
N PRO A 49 -11.64 -10.60 -22.52
CA PRO A 49 -12.49 -10.34 -23.67
C PRO A 49 -13.66 -11.34 -23.70
N PRO A 50 -14.69 -11.09 -24.51
CA PRO A 50 -15.69 -12.10 -24.87
C PRO A 50 -15.02 -13.34 -25.47
N GLU A 51 -15.69 -14.50 -25.36
CA GLU A 51 -15.15 -15.79 -25.84
C GLU A 51 -14.73 -15.75 -27.32
N THR A 52 -15.46 -14.98 -28.13
CA THR A 52 -15.15 -14.79 -29.56
C THR A 52 -15.18 -13.32 -29.96
N ILE A 53 -14.21 -12.92 -30.78
CA ILE A 53 -14.20 -11.64 -31.50
C ILE A 53 -14.05 -11.98 -32.98
N ASP A 54 -14.99 -11.56 -33.81
CA ASP A 54 -15.02 -11.83 -35.26
C ASP A 54 -14.82 -13.33 -35.60
N GLY A 55 -15.36 -14.23 -34.77
CA GLY A 55 -15.26 -15.69 -34.95
C GLY A 55 -13.91 -16.30 -34.56
N THR A 56 -12.99 -15.52 -33.99
CA THR A 56 -11.71 -16.00 -33.46
C THR A 56 -11.78 -16.11 -31.94
N GLU A 57 -11.33 -17.24 -31.38
CA GLU A 57 -11.19 -17.40 -29.94
C GLU A 57 -10.13 -16.45 -29.40
N VAL A 58 -10.48 -15.68 -28.36
CA VAL A 58 -9.57 -14.73 -27.73
C VAL A 58 -9.30 -15.16 -26.30
N LYS A 59 -8.02 -15.20 -25.92
CA LYS A 59 -7.61 -15.56 -24.56
C LYS A 59 -7.50 -14.31 -23.69
N PRO A 60 -7.76 -14.44 -22.37
CA PRO A 60 -7.48 -13.38 -21.43
C PRO A 60 -6.01 -12.94 -21.48
N ILE A 61 -5.78 -11.65 -21.30
CA ILE A 61 -4.44 -11.06 -21.28
C ILE A 61 -4.21 -10.43 -19.92
N THR A 62 -3.14 -10.84 -19.24
CA THR A 62 -2.72 -10.25 -17.97
C THR A 62 -1.54 -9.31 -18.17
N ARG A 63 -1.57 -8.18 -17.46
CA ARG A 63 -0.49 -7.18 -17.41
C ARG A 63 -0.12 -6.93 -15.96
N ASP A 64 1.17 -7.01 -15.70
CA ASP A 64 1.74 -6.86 -14.36
C ASP A 64 2.57 -5.58 -14.28
N ALA A 65 2.56 -4.94 -13.12
CA ALA A 65 3.38 -3.77 -12.85
C ALA A 65 3.76 -3.70 -11.37
N LEU A 66 5.04 -3.46 -11.11
CA LEU A 66 5.55 -3.15 -9.78
C LEU A 66 5.55 -1.64 -9.57
N VAL A 67 4.74 -1.18 -8.63
CA VAL A 67 4.55 0.25 -8.35
C VAL A 67 5.28 0.63 -7.05
N PHE A 68 6.03 1.71 -7.11
CA PHE A 68 6.61 2.33 -5.92
C PHE A 68 5.60 3.29 -5.29
N VAL A 69 5.28 3.06 -4.02
CA VAL A 69 4.33 3.85 -3.24
C VAL A 69 5.08 4.55 -2.11
N PHE A 70 4.67 5.77 -1.78
CA PHE A 70 5.29 6.52 -0.70
C PHE A 70 5.19 5.75 0.64
N PRO A 71 6.30 5.53 1.36
CA PRO A 71 6.35 4.58 2.47
C PRO A 71 5.80 5.18 3.78
N TRP A 72 4.49 5.44 3.85
CA TRP A 72 3.86 6.08 5.01
C TRP A 72 4.10 5.32 6.31
N LEU A 73 4.15 3.98 6.26
CA LEU A 73 4.43 3.16 7.44
C LEU A 73 5.82 3.45 8.02
N LEU A 74 6.84 3.60 7.17
CA LEU A 74 8.20 3.94 7.62
C LEU A 74 8.25 5.36 8.22
N VAL A 75 7.54 6.30 7.58
CA VAL A 75 7.45 7.69 8.08
C VAL A 75 6.74 7.74 9.43
N ALA A 76 5.63 7.01 9.60
CA ALA A 76 4.92 6.92 10.87
C ALA A 76 5.78 6.27 11.95
N ALA A 77 6.47 5.17 11.64
CA ALA A 77 7.37 4.50 12.56
C ALA A 77 8.52 5.42 13.01
N ALA A 78 9.12 6.16 12.07
CA ALA A 78 10.16 7.14 12.38
C ALA A 78 9.63 8.28 13.26
N GLY A 79 8.41 8.78 12.99
CA GLY A 79 7.76 9.79 13.80
C GLY A 79 7.52 9.32 15.24
N VAL A 80 6.99 8.11 15.41
CA VAL A 80 6.77 7.50 16.73
C VAL A 80 8.10 7.30 17.47
N ALA A 81 9.13 6.81 16.78
CA ALA A 81 10.47 6.63 17.37
C ALA A 81 11.05 7.97 17.85
N LEU A 82 10.94 9.02 17.03
CA LEU A 82 11.41 10.36 17.39
C LEU A 82 10.69 10.90 18.63
N LEU A 83 9.36 10.78 18.67
CA LEU A 83 8.56 11.18 19.83
C LEU A 83 8.95 10.40 21.10
N GLY A 84 9.15 9.08 20.97
CA GLY A 84 9.61 8.23 22.07
C GLY A 84 10.98 8.65 22.61
N ILE A 85 11.93 8.96 21.73
CA ILE A 85 13.27 9.45 22.11
C ILE A 85 13.17 10.79 22.84
N LEU A 86 12.34 11.72 22.35
CA LEU A 86 12.15 13.02 22.98
C LEU A 86 11.52 12.88 24.37
N ALA A 87 10.48 12.06 24.51
CA ALA A 87 9.85 11.77 25.79
C ALA A 87 10.86 11.16 26.79
N ALA A 88 11.66 10.19 26.35
CA ALA A 88 12.71 9.58 27.17
C ALA A 88 13.76 10.62 27.62
N ARG A 89 14.20 11.51 26.71
CA ARG A 89 15.15 12.59 27.01
C ARG A 89 14.60 13.57 28.05
N VAL A 90 13.34 13.97 27.93
CA VAL A 90 12.68 14.85 28.91
C VAL A 90 12.59 14.16 30.27
N TRP A 91 12.13 12.91 30.28
CA TRP A 91 12.01 12.11 31.50
C TRP A 91 13.35 11.94 32.23
N GLN A 92 14.43 11.68 31.49
CA GLN A 92 15.78 11.60 32.05
C GLN A 92 16.22 12.92 32.70
N ARG A 93 15.96 14.06 32.06
CA ARG A 93 16.30 15.38 32.62
C ARG A 93 15.53 15.68 33.91
N LEU A 94 14.26 15.30 33.97
CA LEU A 94 13.44 15.49 35.18
C LEU A 94 13.90 14.61 36.34
N ARG A 95 14.34 13.37 36.07
CA ARG A 95 14.89 12.48 37.12
C ARG A 95 16.21 12.96 37.70
N VAL A 96 17.08 13.56 36.89
CA VAL A 96 18.37 14.11 37.36
C VAL A 96 18.18 15.40 38.16
N ALA A 97 17.09 16.14 37.93
CA ALA A 97 16.81 17.41 38.58
C ALA A 97 16.21 17.29 39.98
N SER A 98 15.86 16.09 40.48
CA SER A 98 15.43 15.89 41.87
C SER A 98 16.63 16.03 42.82
N PRO A 99 16.82 17.17 43.51
CA PRO A 99 17.88 17.33 44.48
C PRO A 99 17.43 16.57 45.74
N VAL A 100 18.34 15.77 46.29
CA VAL A 100 18.26 15.22 47.64
C VAL A 100 17.68 16.27 48.58
N ALA A 101 16.49 15.99 49.13
CA ALA A 101 15.90 16.78 50.20
C ALA A 101 16.94 16.83 51.33
N ARG A 102 17.45 18.03 51.60
CA ARG A 102 18.31 18.31 52.73
C ARG A 102 17.56 17.93 54.01
N GLU A 103 18.15 17.00 54.74
CA GLU A 103 17.80 16.64 56.11
C GLU A 103 18.05 17.86 57.03
N PRO A 104 17.04 18.37 57.76
CA PRO A 104 17.30 19.29 58.85
C PRO A 104 17.68 18.50 60.11
N ALA A 105 18.80 18.94 60.69
CA ALA A 105 19.42 18.49 61.94
C ALA A 105 18.52 18.66 63.18
#